data_AF-A0A2E5FUN9-F1
#
_entry.id   AF-A0A2E5FUN9-F1
#
_cell.length_a   1.000
_cell.length_b   1.000
_cell.length_c   1.000
_cell.angle_alpha   90.00
_cell.angle_beta   90.00
_cell.angle_gamma   90.00
#
_symmetry.space_group_name_H-M   'P 1'
#
loop_
_entity.id
_entity.type
_entity.pdbx_description
1 polymer ?
#
loop_
_entity_poly.entity_id
_entity_poly.type
_entity_poly.pdbx_seq_one_letter_code
_entity_poly.pdbx_strand_id
1 'polypeptide(L)'
;MAKIDVEITSQRENGDWTWRAVGAREPKGTVEASLLPGDLVVGAKFSVETEHFLDGIVVTKVFDQKQATEKGETLEILGSGKQTDLVTTQLAKSKKGGKSLKRSPSSNSRSNERNKSNKSNKSNESNKSNKSFVKKDTPSSSTKRKPRNEKKKNNSQFPKSKRLKAKKHYRNEAVKNLPDDLKRVAEILLQKGIPGLRDSISAQNEIAKKAGEPEIPENLLLKLAERVYPDLRTAEWLDRADGALRGIKTVDLRDIRSVIVASENVQKNDEVRSLAEKLKEGFNKRVDTDQKNWLKEVISTLKEGRVVRALRLSSRPPKAGFPLPEDLLNSLTEATNEALSADVTQSRWGTIAEAAAFSPVHDRVIPVGVPKNPNDELLKIIRRISSKAPSIANKFDSSVIKQ
;
A
#
# COMPACT_ATOMS: atom_id res chain seq x y z
N MET A 1 11.38 -4.54 -27.67
CA MET A 1 10.89 -5.69 -28.45
C MET A 1 9.39 -5.75 -28.28
N ALA A 2 8.65 -5.73 -29.39
CA ALA A 2 7.18 -5.75 -29.38
C ALA A 2 6.70 -7.15 -29.77
N LYS A 3 5.79 -7.72 -28.98
CA LYS A 3 5.16 -9.01 -29.27
C LYS A 3 3.87 -8.79 -30.05
N ILE A 4 3.74 -9.41 -31.22
CA ILE A 4 2.63 -9.22 -32.15
C ILE A 4 2.17 -10.58 -32.66
N ASP A 5 0.87 -10.75 -32.83
CA ASP A 5 0.32 -11.95 -33.48
C ASP A 5 0.28 -11.74 -34.99
N VAL A 6 0.87 -12.68 -35.72
CA VAL A 6 1.06 -12.62 -37.17
C VAL A 6 0.54 -13.87 -37.86
N GLU A 7 0.14 -13.71 -39.11
CA GLU A 7 -0.34 -14.76 -40.00
C GLU A 7 0.59 -14.87 -41.20
N ILE A 8 1.02 -16.09 -41.53
CA ILE A 8 1.88 -16.37 -42.67
C ILE A 8 1.06 -16.34 -43.97
N THR A 9 1.49 -15.55 -44.95
CA THR A 9 0.73 -15.26 -46.18
C THR A 9 1.22 -15.97 -47.43
N SER A 10 2.53 -16.09 -47.63
CA SER A 10 3.09 -16.81 -48.79
C SER A 10 4.58 -17.09 -48.61
N GLN A 11 5.09 -18.11 -49.32
CA GLN A 11 6.51 -18.42 -49.39
C GLN A 11 7.16 -17.67 -50.58
N ARG A 12 8.35 -17.12 -50.37
CA ARG A 12 9.16 -16.44 -51.40
C ARG A 12 10.15 -17.45 -52.01
N GLU A 13 10.63 -17.17 -53.22
CA GLU A 13 11.63 -17.97 -53.96
C GLU A 13 12.93 -18.21 -53.17
N ASN A 14 13.28 -17.32 -52.23
CA ASN A 14 14.47 -17.44 -51.37
C ASN A 14 14.28 -18.37 -50.16
N GLY A 15 13.10 -18.99 -50.00
CA GLY A 15 12.75 -19.88 -48.89
C GLY A 15 12.04 -19.19 -47.72
N ASP A 16 12.17 -17.88 -47.58
CA ASP A 16 11.52 -17.09 -46.53
C ASP A 16 10.00 -16.94 -46.70
N TRP A 17 9.31 -16.63 -45.61
CA TRP A 17 7.86 -16.48 -45.57
C TRP A 17 7.44 -15.03 -45.36
N THR A 18 6.42 -14.57 -46.08
CA THR A 18 5.80 -13.27 -45.82
C THR A 18 4.75 -13.40 -44.73
N TRP A 19 4.60 -12.36 -43.90
CA TRP A 19 3.63 -12.32 -42.82
C TRP A 19 2.84 -11.01 -42.80
N ARG A 20 1.64 -11.07 -42.23
CA ARG A 20 0.81 -9.91 -41.90
C ARG A 20 0.39 -9.95 -40.44
N ALA A 21 0.12 -8.81 -39.82
CA ALA A 21 -0.51 -8.82 -38.50
C ALA A 21 -1.90 -9.46 -38.60
N VAL A 22 -2.31 -10.26 -37.61
CA VAL A 22 -3.62 -10.93 -37.62
C VAL A 22 -4.74 -9.88 -37.78
N GLY A 23 -5.54 -9.99 -38.84
CA GLY A 23 -6.61 -9.05 -39.18
C GLY A 23 -6.20 -7.89 -40.11
N ALA A 24 -4.93 -7.79 -40.51
CA ALA A 24 -4.48 -6.82 -41.51
C ALA A 24 -4.73 -7.32 -42.94
N ARG A 25 -4.94 -6.39 -43.88
CA ARG A 25 -5.12 -6.73 -45.31
C ARG A 25 -3.79 -6.90 -46.06
N GLU A 26 -2.78 -6.12 -45.72
CA GLU A 26 -1.49 -6.10 -46.42
C GLU A 26 -0.39 -6.82 -45.61
N PRO A 27 0.55 -7.51 -46.30
CA PRO A 27 1.72 -8.10 -45.66
C PRO A 27 2.61 -7.00 -45.07
N LYS A 28 3.13 -7.23 -43.87
CA LYS A 28 3.93 -6.27 -43.09
C LYS A 28 5.42 -6.56 -43.10
N GLY A 29 5.83 -7.78 -43.45
CA GLY A 29 7.25 -8.14 -43.48
C GLY A 29 7.51 -9.58 -43.88
N THR A 30 8.76 -10.01 -43.66
CA THR A 30 9.28 -11.35 -43.96
C THR A 30 9.76 -12.03 -42.67
N VAL A 31 9.63 -13.35 -42.58
CA VAL A 31 10.16 -14.23 -41.52
C VAL A 31 11.04 -15.28 -42.18
N GLU A 32 12.20 -15.52 -41.58
CA GLU A 32 13.12 -16.56 -42.01
C GLU A 32 12.55 -17.96 -41.74
N ALA A 33 12.69 -18.88 -42.71
CA ALA A 33 12.17 -20.25 -42.58
C ALA A 33 12.75 -21.00 -41.38
N SER A 34 13.99 -20.72 -40.99
CA SER A 34 14.68 -21.32 -39.84
C SER A 34 13.97 -21.12 -38.49
N LEU A 35 13.17 -20.05 -38.38
CA LEU A 35 12.45 -19.70 -37.15
C LEU A 35 11.05 -20.33 -37.07
N LEU A 36 10.58 -20.96 -38.15
CA LEU A 36 9.24 -21.51 -38.25
C LEU A 36 9.27 -23.05 -38.24
N PRO A 37 8.24 -23.72 -37.69
CA PRO A 37 8.15 -25.18 -37.69
C PRO A 37 7.96 -25.73 -39.11
N GLY A 38 8.55 -26.89 -39.43
CA GLY A 38 8.67 -27.40 -40.81
C GLY A 38 7.36 -27.64 -41.58
N ASP A 39 6.24 -27.88 -40.90
CA ASP A 39 4.93 -28.16 -41.51
C ASP A 39 4.06 -26.88 -41.59
N LEU A 40 4.51 -25.88 -42.35
CA LEU A 40 3.80 -24.60 -42.50
C LEU A 40 2.70 -24.66 -43.56
N VAL A 41 1.51 -24.22 -43.18
CA VAL A 41 0.39 -23.95 -44.08
C VAL A 41 0.15 -22.43 -44.15
N VAL A 42 -0.14 -21.91 -45.36
CA VAL A 42 -0.56 -20.52 -45.53
C VAL A 42 -1.80 -20.25 -44.67
N GLY A 43 -1.76 -19.17 -43.88
CA GLY A 43 -2.80 -18.84 -42.90
C GLY A 43 -2.49 -19.31 -41.46
N ALA A 44 -1.37 -20.00 -41.24
CA ALA A 44 -0.90 -20.33 -39.89
C ALA A 44 -0.61 -19.05 -39.09
N LYS A 45 -1.01 -19.05 -37.82
CA LYS A 45 -0.90 -17.90 -36.92
C LYS A 45 0.10 -18.18 -35.81
N PHE A 46 0.99 -17.23 -35.59
CA PHE A 46 2.04 -17.31 -34.58
C PHE A 46 2.12 -16.01 -33.78
N SER A 47 2.64 -16.09 -32.56
CA SER A 47 2.99 -14.90 -31.80
C SER A 47 4.49 -14.67 -31.96
N VAL A 48 4.89 -13.50 -32.45
CA VAL A 48 6.29 -13.22 -32.79
C VAL A 48 6.82 -12.02 -32.01
N GLU A 49 8.09 -12.08 -31.63
CA GLU A 49 8.83 -10.91 -31.16
C GLU A 49 9.45 -10.19 -32.35
N THR A 50 9.19 -8.89 -32.41
CA THR A 50 9.62 -8.03 -33.51
C THR A 50 10.54 -6.91 -33.03
N GLU A 51 11.50 -6.59 -33.88
CA GLU A 51 12.36 -5.42 -33.76
C GLU A 51 12.18 -4.52 -34.99
N HIS A 52 12.07 -3.22 -34.76
CA HIS A 52 11.76 -2.23 -35.80
C HIS A 52 13.04 -1.48 -36.16
N PHE A 53 13.47 -1.60 -37.41
CA PHE A 53 14.61 -0.90 -37.98
C PHE A 53 14.14 0.14 -39.01
N LEU A 54 15.06 1.01 -39.45
CA LEU A 54 14.81 1.98 -40.53
C LEU A 54 14.35 1.30 -41.83
N ASP A 55 14.82 0.07 -42.08
CA ASP A 55 14.55 -0.68 -43.31
C ASP A 55 13.38 -1.67 -43.19
N GLY A 56 12.67 -1.73 -42.05
CA GLY A 56 11.49 -2.57 -41.86
C GLY A 56 11.41 -3.29 -40.51
N ILE A 57 10.46 -4.22 -40.41
CA ILE A 57 10.21 -5.01 -39.19
C ILE A 57 10.80 -6.40 -39.37
N VAL A 58 11.74 -6.77 -38.49
CA VAL A 58 12.39 -8.08 -38.48
C VAL A 58 11.82 -8.91 -37.33
N VAL A 59 11.47 -10.16 -37.63
CA VAL A 59 11.05 -11.15 -36.63
C VAL A 59 12.29 -11.80 -36.04
N THR A 60 12.48 -11.66 -34.72
CA THR A 60 13.64 -12.23 -34.01
C THR A 60 13.33 -13.57 -33.36
N LYS A 61 12.07 -13.81 -33.00
CA LYS A 61 11.65 -15.06 -32.35
C LYS A 61 10.19 -15.38 -32.62
N VAL A 62 9.90 -16.66 -32.87
CA VAL A 62 8.54 -17.18 -33.08
C VAL A 62 8.12 -17.99 -31.86
N PHE A 63 6.88 -17.80 -31.42
CA PHE A 63 6.22 -18.57 -30.37
C PHE A 63 4.97 -19.22 -30.95
N ASP A 64 4.74 -20.48 -30.58
CA ASP A 64 3.46 -21.14 -30.85
C ASP A 64 2.33 -20.38 -30.16
N GLN A 65 1.20 -20.23 -30.86
CA GLN A 65 0.05 -19.56 -30.29
C GLN A 65 -0.42 -20.35 -29.07
N LYS A 66 -0.47 -19.68 -27.93
CA LYS A 66 -1.03 -20.24 -26.69
C LYS A 66 -2.46 -20.68 -27.02
N GLN A 67 -2.72 -21.98 -27.00
CA GLN A 67 -4.07 -22.51 -27.22
C GLN A 67 -5.02 -21.76 -26.30
N ALA A 68 -6.11 -21.24 -26.87
CA ALA A 68 -7.20 -20.70 -26.06
C ALA A 68 -7.69 -21.86 -25.19
N THR A 69 -7.35 -21.85 -23.91
CA THR A 69 -7.80 -22.86 -22.96
C THR A 69 -9.30 -22.68 -22.80
N GLU A 70 -10.06 -23.51 -23.51
CA GLU A 70 -11.46 -23.72 -23.18
C GLU A 70 -11.51 -24.36 -21.79
N LYS A 71 -12.11 -23.62 -20.85
CA LYS A 71 -12.42 -24.00 -19.45
C LYS A 71 -11.23 -23.84 -18.49
N GLY A 72 -11.52 -23.14 -17.39
CA GLY A 72 -10.55 -22.82 -16.35
C GLY A 72 -9.88 -24.07 -15.81
N GLU A 73 -8.56 -24.13 -15.97
CA GLU A 73 -7.71 -25.11 -15.30
C GLU A 73 -7.95 -24.99 -13.80
N THR A 74 -8.56 -26.02 -13.23
CA THR A 74 -8.78 -26.11 -11.79
C THR A 74 -7.45 -26.57 -11.19
N LEU A 75 -6.83 -25.74 -10.34
CA LEU A 75 -5.65 -26.17 -9.60
C LEU A 75 -6.06 -27.24 -8.60
N GLU A 76 -5.72 -28.50 -8.85
CA GLU A 76 -5.81 -29.54 -7.83
C GLU A 76 -4.77 -29.25 -6.75
N ILE A 77 -5.25 -28.80 -5.59
CA ILE A 77 -4.43 -28.66 -4.39
C ILE A 77 -4.21 -30.07 -3.84
N LEU A 78 -3.04 -30.65 -4.14
CA LEU A 78 -2.55 -31.83 -3.42
C LEU A 78 -2.26 -31.42 -1.97
N GLY A 79 -3.22 -31.68 -1.08
CA GLY A 79 -3.03 -31.52 0.36
C GLY A 79 -1.87 -32.38 0.84
N SER A 80 -1.18 -31.93 1.89
CA SER A 80 0.07 -32.53 2.41
C SER A 80 0.00 -33.97 2.93
N GLY A 81 -1.11 -34.68 2.73
CA GLY A 81 -1.33 -36.07 3.20
C GLY A 81 -1.35 -36.23 4.72
N LYS A 82 -1.15 -35.17 5.50
CA LYS A 82 -1.13 -35.19 6.95
C LYS A 82 -2.43 -34.62 7.50
N GLN A 83 -3.19 -35.44 8.23
CA GLN A 83 -4.24 -34.96 9.13
C GLN A 83 -3.56 -34.20 10.27
N THR A 84 -3.53 -32.87 10.17
CA THR A 84 -3.24 -32.01 11.33
C THR A 84 -4.57 -31.65 11.98
N ASP A 85 -4.64 -31.78 13.31
CA ASP A 85 -5.84 -31.40 14.06
C ASP A 85 -6.29 -29.98 13.70
N LEU A 86 -7.55 -29.87 13.30
CA LEU A 86 -8.19 -28.61 12.94
C LEU A 86 -8.16 -27.67 14.14
N VAL A 87 -7.36 -26.61 14.06
CA VAL A 87 -7.42 -25.50 15.03
C VAL A 87 -8.73 -24.75 14.81
N THR A 88 -9.79 -25.18 15.49
CA THR A 88 -11.06 -24.44 15.51
C THR A 88 -10.89 -23.20 16.38
N THR A 89 -10.74 -22.02 15.76
CA THR A 89 -10.89 -20.77 16.50
C THR A 89 -12.37 -20.54 16.76
N GLN A 90 -12.86 -20.91 17.95
CA GLN A 90 -14.18 -20.50 18.40
C GLN A 90 -14.20 -18.98 18.61
N LEU A 91 -14.95 -18.27 17.76
CA LEU A 91 -15.25 -16.86 17.95
C LEU A 91 -16.11 -16.74 19.22
N ALA A 92 -15.60 -16.07 20.26
CA ALA A 92 -16.35 -15.86 21.49
C ALA A 92 -17.67 -15.12 21.19
N LYS A 93 -18.81 -15.76 21.52
CA LYS A 93 -20.14 -15.14 21.46
C LYS A 93 -20.17 -13.88 22.32
N SER A 94 -20.30 -12.73 21.68
CA SER A 94 -20.62 -11.45 22.31
C SER A 94 -21.94 -11.59 23.09
N LYS A 95 -21.88 -11.37 24.41
CA LYS A 95 -23.07 -11.31 25.27
C LYS A 95 -23.93 -10.12 24.84
N LYS A 96 -25.06 -10.44 24.22
CA LYS A 96 -26.21 -9.57 23.94
C LYS A 96 -26.67 -8.97 25.27
N GLY A 97 -26.38 -7.68 25.48
CA GLY A 97 -26.85 -6.92 26.65
C GLY A 97 -28.37 -6.83 26.62
N GLY A 98 -29.00 -7.35 27.68
CA GLY A 98 -30.44 -7.30 27.87
C GLY A 98 -30.93 -5.86 28.03
N LYS A 99 -31.86 -5.47 27.15
CA LYS A 99 -32.72 -4.30 27.33
C LYS A 99 -33.71 -4.62 28.44
N SER A 100 -33.57 -3.98 29.59
CA SER A 100 -34.64 -3.88 30.59
C SER A 100 -35.57 -2.72 30.22
N LEU A 101 -36.82 -3.06 29.95
CA LEU A 101 -37.96 -2.14 29.89
C LEU A 101 -38.25 -1.61 31.31
N LYS A 102 -38.42 -0.28 31.45
CA LYS A 102 -39.42 0.33 32.35
C LYS A 102 -39.58 1.84 32.10
N ARG A 103 -40.80 2.18 31.63
CA ARG A 103 -41.64 3.37 31.85
C ARG A 103 -41.07 4.80 31.69
N SER A 104 -41.67 5.54 30.75
CA SER A 104 -41.81 7.01 30.63
C SER A 104 -42.85 7.57 31.66
N PRO A 105 -43.25 8.88 31.65
CA PRO A 105 -42.60 10.14 31.20
C PRO A 105 -42.82 11.34 32.19
N SER A 106 -42.03 12.42 32.10
CA SER A 106 -42.41 13.78 32.54
C SER A 106 -41.35 14.77 32.02
N SER A 107 -41.66 15.61 31.03
CA SER A 107 -42.25 16.96 31.11
C SER A 107 -41.22 18.07 31.43
N ASN A 108 -41.37 19.16 30.67
CA ASN A 108 -40.69 20.45 30.77
C ASN A 108 -39.18 20.49 30.47
N SER A 109 -38.64 21.56 29.91
CA SER A 109 -39.11 22.68 29.09
C SER A 109 -37.83 23.47 28.78
N ARG A 110 -37.83 24.19 27.64
CA ARG A 110 -37.00 25.39 27.41
C ARG A 110 -35.48 25.17 27.32
N SER A 111 -34.68 25.92 26.59
CA SER A 111 -34.78 26.91 25.52
C SER A 111 -33.34 27.43 25.36
N ASN A 112 -32.94 27.80 24.14
CA ASN A 112 -31.88 28.77 23.83
C ASN A 112 -30.43 28.47 24.27
N GLU A 113 -29.52 28.29 23.32
CA GLU A 113 -28.83 29.33 22.52
C GLU A 113 -27.69 30.03 23.27
N ARG A 114 -26.57 30.15 22.53
CA ARG A 114 -25.53 31.20 22.63
C ARG A 114 -24.59 31.09 23.82
N ASN A 115 -23.31 31.44 23.74
CA ASN A 115 -22.33 31.72 22.69
C ASN A 115 -21.09 32.17 23.49
N LYS A 116 -19.87 31.81 23.08
CA LYS A 116 -18.61 32.55 23.37
C LYS A 116 -18.28 32.70 24.88
N SER A 117 -17.06 32.92 25.34
CA SER A 117 -15.76 33.19 24.77
C SER A 117 -14.74 33.01 25.91
N ASN A 118 -13.51 32.69 25.51
CA ASN A 118 -12.24 32.91 26.24
C ASN A 118 -12.30 33.98 27.35
N LYS A 119 -11.70 33.69 28.52
CA LYS A 119 -10.46 34.38 28.96
C LYS A 119 -9.83 33.78 30.23
N SER A 120 -8.49 33.71 30.17
CA SER A 120 -7.50 33.92 31.24
C SER A 120 -7.45 33.02 32.47
N ASN A 121 -6.36 32.24 32.51
CA ASN A 121 -5.28 32.29 33.51
C ASN A 121 -5.64 32.86 34.89
N LYS A 122 -5.52 32.00 35.92
CA LYS A 122 -4.77 32.39 37.12
C LYS A 122 -4.12 31.18 37.79
N SER A 123 -2.83 31.34 38.02
CA SER A 123 -1.93 30.54 38.83
C SER A 123 -2.41 30.47 40.29
N ASN A 124 -2.14 29.35 40.96
CA ASN A 124 -1.23 29.29 42.12
C ASN A 124 -1.28 27.90 42.75
N GLU A 125 -0.11 27.26 42.71
CA GLU A 125 0.61 26.73 43.86
C GLU A 125 -0.15 26.32 45.13
N SER A 126 0.04 25.04 45.45
CA SER A 126 0.37 24.50 46.77
C SER A 126 -0.43 25.00 47.98
N ASN A 127 -1.21 24.10 48.60
CA ASN A 127 -0.75 23.61 49.89
C ASN A 127 -1.34 22.27 50.32
N LYS A 128 -0.44 21.53 50.93
CA LYS A 128 -0.53 20.21 51.53
C LYS A 128 -1.05 20.37 52.96
N SER A 129 -2.05 19.60 53.39
CA SER A 129 -2.01 18.86 54.68
C SER A 129 -3.37 18.26 55.07
N ASN A 130 -3.34 16.94 55.24
CA ASN A 130 -3.89 16.16 56.35
C ASN A 130 -5.17 16.62 57.07
N LYS A 131 -6.23 15.81 57.00
CA LYS A 131 -6.64 14.98 58.14
C LYS A 131 -7.69 13.91 57.78
N SER A 132 -7.31 12.66 58.07
CA SER A 132 -8.11 11.59 58.69
C SER A 132 -9.60 11.50 58.40
N PHE A 133 -10.04 10.42 57.75
CA PHE A 133 -11.19 9.69 58.25
C PHE A 133 -11.04 8.17 58.04
N VAL A 134 -11.49 7.46 59.07
CA VAL A 134 -11.25 6.07 59.41
C VAL A 134 -12.09 5.12 58.56
N LYS A 135 -11.45 3.98 58.24
CA LYS A 135 -11.97 2.68 57.79
C LYS A 135 -13.49 2.47 57.83
N LYS A 136 -14.02 1.99 56.69
CA LYS A 136 -15.05 0.94 56.71
C LYS A 136 -14.64 -0.17 55.77
N ASP A 137 -14.21 -1.28 56.37
CA ASP A 137 -13.77 -2.50 55.72
C ASP A 137 -14.93 -3.11 54.92
N THR A 138 -14.75 -3.26 53.60
CA THR A 138 -15.53 -4.19 52.78
C THR A 138 -14.56 -4.98 51.89
N PRO A 139 -14.62 -6.32 51.89
CA PRO A 139 -13.59 -7.13 51.25
C PRO A 139 -13.67 -7.00 49.73
N SER A 140 -12.55 -6.55 49.15
CA SER A 140 -12.28 -6.51 47.73
C SER A 140 -12.35 -7.91 47.13
N SER A 141 -13.49 -8.24 46.50
CA SER A 141 -13.59 -9.31 45.52
C SER A 141 -12.60 -9.04 44.38
N SER A 142 -11.60 -9.91 44.31
CA SER A 142 -10.51 -9.99 43.36
C SER A 142 -11.01 -10.20 41.93
N THR A 143 -11.59 -9.16 41.33
CA THR A 143 -11.78 -9.15 39.88
C THR A 143 -10.44 -8.81 39.25
N LYS A 144 -9.64 -9.85 38.96
CA LYS A 144 -8.45 -9.79 38.08
C LYS A 144 -8.83 -8.98 36.84
N ARG A 145 -8.45 -7.70 36.80
CA ARG A 145 -8.49 -6.89 35.59
C ARG A 145 -7.59 -7.60 34.59
N LYS A 146 -8.18 -8.27 33.60
CA LYS A 146 -7.44 -8.82 32.46
C LYS A 146 -6.49 -7.74 31.96
N PRO A 147 -5.19 -8.05 31.74
CA PRO A 147 -4.25 -7.04 31.25
C PRO A 147 -4.84 -6.49 29.97
N ARG A 148 -5.07 -5.17 29.99
CA ARG A 148 -5.50 -4.41 28.82
C ARG A 148 -4.50 -4.76 27.75
N ASN A 149 -4.97 -5.39 26.68
CA ASN A 149 -4.16 -5.80 25.54
C ASN A 149 -3.35 -4.57 25.11
N GLU A 150 -2.11 -4.47 25.57
CA GLU A 150 -1.19 -3.45 25.15
C GLU A 150 -0.94 -3.80 23.69
N LYS A 151 -1.69 -3.16 22.79
CA LYS A 151 -1.32 -3.09 21.38
C LYS A 151 0.16 -2.82 21.41
N LYS A 152 0.98 -3.81 21.02
CA LYS A 152 2.43 -3.70 20.92
C LYS A 152 2.67 -2.30 20.37
N LYS A 153 3.15 -1.39 21.22
CA LYS A 153 3.62 -0.10 20.76
C LYS A 153 4.81 -0.52 19.93
N ASN A 154 4.59 -0.70 18.63
CA ASN A 154 5.67 -0.84 17.69
C ASN A 154 6.44 0.45 17.89
N ASN A 155 7.53 0.36 18.66
CA ASN A 155 8.50 1.43 18.90
C ASN A 155 9.24 1.65 17.59
N SER A 156 8.50 2.03 16.55
CA SER A 156 9.02 2.76 15.42
C SER A 156 9.56 4.04 16.01
N GLN A 157 10.87 4.06 16.27
CA GLN A 157 11.61 5.23 16.75
C GLN A 157 11.50 6.42 15.77
N PHE A 158 10.95 6.18 14.56
CA PHE A 158 10.76 7.20 13.54
C PHE A 158 9.34 7.78 13.54
N PRO A 159 9.20 9.11 13.44
CA PRO A 159 7.91 9.76 13.34
C PRO A 159 7.18 9.29 12.06
N LYS A 160 5.89 8.97 12.18
CA LYS A 160 5.06 8.61 11.03
C LYS A 160 4.83 9.85 10.16
N SER A 161 4.91 9.68 8.85
CA SER A 161 4.51 10.67 7.86
C SER A 161 3.09 11.19 8.13
N LYS A 162 2.87 12.47 7.88
CA LYS A 162 1.55 13.10 8.07
C LYS A 162 0.61 12.63 6.97
N ARG A 163 -0.59 12.17 7.35
CA ARG A 163 -1.63 11.80 6.38
C ARG A 163 -2.22 13.02 5.67
N LEU A 164 -2.62 12.84 4.41
CA LEU A 164 -3.33 13.86 3.65
C LEU A 164 -4.67 14.21 4.33
N LYS A 165 -4.93 15.52 4.49
CA LYS A 165 -6.21 16.06 4.96
C LYS A 165 -6.78 17.01 3.92
N ALA A 166 -7.72 16.51 3.13
CA ALA A 166 -8.49 17.29 2.18
C ALA A 166 -9.47 18.20 2.93
N LYS A 167 -9.70 19.41 2.38
CA LYS A 167 -10.84 20.24 2.79
C LYS A 167 -12.09 19.76 2.03
N LYS A 168 -13.21 20.44 2.22
CA LYS A 168 -14.47 20.17 1.51
C LYS A 168 -14.96 21.43 0.79
N HIS A 169 -14.05 22.20 0.21
CA HIS A 169 -14.39 23.46 -0.43
C HIS A 169 -15.15 23.18 -1.74
N TYR A 170 -14.48 22.57 -2.72
CA TYR A 170 -15.07 22.28 -4.03
C TYR A 170 -16.24 21.30 -3.91
N ARG A 171 -16.15 20.31 -3.02
CA ARG A 171 -17.26 19.37 -2.79
C ARG A 171 -18.52 20.10 -2.32
N ASN A 172 -18.39 21.04 -1.38
CA ASN A 172 -19.55 21.76 -0.86
C ASN A 172 -20.11 22.75 -1.91
N GLU A 173 -19.24 23.38 -2.68
CA GLU A 173 -19.62 24.27 -3.78
C GLU A 173 -20.37 23.51 -4.89
N ALA A 174 -19.85 22.37 -5.31
CA ALA A 174 -20.49 21.50 -6.30
C ALA A 174 -21.89 21.06 -5.85
N VAL A 175 -22.06 20.69 -4.57
CA VAL A 175 -23.39 20.35 -4.03
C VAL A 175 -24.30 21.58 -3.97
N LYS A 176 -23.78 22.75 -3.61
CA LYS A 176 -24.56 23.99 -3.53
C LYS A 176 -25.12 24.42 -4.89
N ASN A 177 -24.36 24.21 -5.96
CA ASN A 177 -24.72 24.60 -7.32
C ASN A 177 -25.72 23.64 -7.99
N LEU A 178 -26.02 22.49 -7.38
CA LEU A 178 -27.03 21.57 -7.89
C LEU A 178 -28.45 22.06 -7.56
N PRO A 179 -29.44 21.71 -8.41
CA PRO A 179 -30.85 21.84 -8.08
C PRO A 179 -31.18 21.18 -6.73
N ASP A 180 -32.12 21.77 -5.98
CA ASP A 180 -32.44 21.32 -4.62
C ASP A 180 -32.81 19.83 -4.55
N ASP A 181 -33.57 19.34 -5.53
CA ASP A 181 -33.98 17.93 -5.64
C ASP A 181 -32.79 16.97 -5.76
N LEU A 182 -31.67 17.42 -6.34
CA LEU A 182 -30.48 16.61 -6.58
C LEU A 182 -29.47 16.68 -5.43
N LYS A 183 -29.58 17.64 -4.50
CA LYS A 183 -28.63 17.79 -3.39
C LYS A 183 -28.57 16.53 -2.53
N ARG A 184 -29.73 15.91 -2.26
CA ARG A 184 -29.79 14.68 -1.47
C ARG A 184 -29.13 13.50 -2.18
N VAL A 185 -29.35 13.37 -3.49
CA VAL A 185 -28.71 12.35 -4.33
C VAL A 185 -27.19 12.56 -4.33
N ALA A 186 -26.73 13.80 -4.50
CA ALA A 186 -25.31 14.15 -4.48
C ALA A 186 -24.63 13.79 -3.15
N GLU A 187 -25.27 14.05 -2.01
CA GLU A 187 -24.77 13.66 -0.69
C GLU A 187 -24.57 12.14 -0.57
N ILE A 188 -25.52 11.35 -1.06
CA ILE A 188 -25.45 9.88 -1.05
C ILE A 188 -24.29 9.42 -1.95
N LEU A 189 -24.21 9.96 -3.17
CA LEU A 189 -23.15 9.64 -4.13
C LEU A 189 -21.75 9.92 -3.57
N LEU A 190 -21.57 11.05 -2.87
CA LEU A 190 -20.31 11.42 -2.26
C LEU A 190 -19.96 10.63 -1.00
N GLN A 191 -20.90 9.88 -0.41
CA GLN A 191 -20.64 9.05 0.77
C GLN A 191 -20.47 7.58 0.41
N LYS A 192 -21.32 7.07 -0.49
CA LYS A 192 -21.45 5.62 -0.78
C LYS A 192 -21.39 5.29 -2.27
N GLY A 193 -21.24 6.29 -3.14
CA GLY A 193 -21.24 6.11 -4.59
C GLY A 193 -22.58 5.64 -5.15
N ILE A 194 -22.56 5.22 -6.42
CA ILE A 194 -23.74 4.69 -7.13
C ILE A 194 -24.33 3.44 -6.44
N PRO A 195 -23.55 2.48 -5.93
CA PRO A 195 -24.11 1.33 -5.21
C PRO A 195 -24.94 1.74 -3.99
N GLY A 196 -24.44 2.68 -3.19
CA GLY A 196 -25.21 3.16 -2.05
C GLY A 196 -26.45 3.97 -2.41
N LEU A 197 -26.49 4.56 -3.61
CA LEU A 197 -27.72 5.16 -4.13
C LEU A 197 -28.76 4.08 -4.46
N ARG A 198 -28.36 2.99 -5.12
CA ARG A 198 -29.26 1.83 -5.38
C ARG A 198 -29.84 1.26 -4.09
N ASP A 199 -28.99 1.03 -3.09
CA ASP A 199 -29.42 0.54 -1.78
C ASP A 199 -30.43 1.49 -1.12
N SER A 200 -30.21 2.81 -1.25
CA SER A 200 -31.11 3.81 -0.68
C SER A 200 -32.47 3.86 -1.39
N ILE A 201 -32.49 3.71 -2.72
CA ILE A 201 -33.72 3.67 -3.51
C ILE A 201 -34.50 2.41 -3.18
N SER A 202 -33.85 1.24 -3.18
CA SER A 202 -34.48 -0.03 -2.82
C SER A 202 -35.10 0.03 -1.42
N ALA A 203 -34.38 0.55 -0.43
CA ALA A 203 -34.91 0.69 0.93
C ALA A 203 -36.12 1.64 1.00
N GLN A 204 -36.13 2.71 0.21
CA GLN A 204 -37.27 3.65 0.16
C GLN A 204 -38.47 3.04 -0.57
N ASN A 205 -38.27 2.30 -1.66
CA ASN A 205 -39.34 1.63 -2.39
C ASN A 205 -40.01 0.54 -1.55
N GLU A 206 -39.24 -0.20 -0.75
CA GLU A 206 -39.80 -1.15 0.23
C GLU A 206 -40.68 -0.47 1.28
N ILE A 207 -40.39 0.77 1.65
CA ILE A 207 -41.22 1.55 2.57
C ILE A 207 -42.47 2.08 1.86
N ALA A 208 -42.31 2.66 0.67
CA ALA A 208 -43.41 3.18 -0.15
C ALA A 208 -44.44 2.08 -0.45
N LYS A 209 -43.96 0.89 -0.84
CA LYS A 209 -44.78 -0.29 -1.10
C LYS A 209 -45.57 -0.74 0.14
N LYS A 210 -44.98 -0.67 1.34
CA LYS A 210 -45.68 -0.95 2.60
C LYS A 210 -46.70 0.13 2.97
N ALA A 211 -46.43 1.37 2.59
CA ALA A 211 -47.31 2.52 2.81
C ALA A 211 -48.42 2.65 1.75
N GLY A 212 -48.37 1.86 0.67
CA GLY A 212 -49.29 1.99 -0.47
C GLY A 212 -49.01 3.21 -1.36
N GLU A 213 -47.82 3.80 -1.24
CA GLU A 213 -47.36 4.94 -2.05
C GLU A 213 -46.68 4.44 -3.35
N PRO A 214 -46.67 5.27 -4.41
CA PRO A 214 -45.98 4.92 -5.64
C PRO A 214 -44.47 4.74 -5.42
N GLU A 215 -43.88 3.75 -6.08
CA GLU A 215 -42.44 3.49 -6.03
C GLU A 215 -41.64 4.60 -6.72
N ILE A 216 -40.45 4.87 -6.19
CA ILE A 216 -39.50 5.81 -6.77
C ILE A 216 -38.90 5.18 -8.03
N PRO A 217 -38.91 5.89 -9.18
CA PRO A 217 -38.37 5.37 -10.43
C PRO A 217 -36.83 5.27 -10.39
N GLU A 218 -36.32 4.09 -10.05
CA GLU A 218 -34.88 3.83 -9.88
C GLU A 218 -34.07 4.23 -11.13
N ASN A 219 -34.52 3.80 -12.31
CA ASN A 219 -33.82 4.05 -13.57
C ASN A 219 -33.63 5.55 -13.87
N LEU A 220 -34.59 6.39 -13.48
CA LEU A 220 -34.49 7.85 -13.68
C LEU A 220 -33.47 8.46 -12.74
N LEU A 221 -33.47 8.07 -11.46
CA LEU A 221 -32.50 8.57 -10.48
C LEU A 221 -31.07 8.10 -10.79
N LEU A 222 -30.90 6.87 -11.28
CA LEU A 222 -29.60 6.38 -11.69
C LEU A 222 -29.05 7.15 -12.89
N LYS A 223 -29.88 7.45 -13.90
CA LYS A 223 -29.46 8.30 -15.04
C LYS A 223 -29.07 9.70 -14.61
N LEU A 224 -29.81 10.31 -13.67
CA LEU A 224 -29.46 11.61 -13.11
C LEU A 224 -28.15 11.55 -12.31
N ALA A 225 -27.96 10.50 -11.53
CA ALA A 225 -26.73 10.27 -10.79
C ALA A 225 -25.52 10.10 -11.69
N GLU A 226 -25.63 9.31 -12.78
CA GLU A 226 -24.57 9.13 -13.77
C GLU A 226 -24.15 10.45 -14.42
N ARG A 227 -25.08 11.38 -14.62
CA ARG A 227 -24.80 12.72 -15.14
C ARG A 227 -24.01 13.60 -14.16
N VAL A 228 -24.39 13.59 -12.89
CA VAL A 228 -23.83 14.52 -11.87
C VAL A 228 -22.58 13.96 -11.19
N TYR A 229 -22.45 12.64 -11.10
CA TYR A 229 -21.38 11.99 -10.35
C TYR A 229 -19.95 12.33 -10.83
N PRO A 230 -19.68 12.45 -12.15
CA PRO A 230 -18.37 12.86 -12.64
C PRO A 230 -17.93 14.25 -12.12
N ASP A 231 -18.84 15.22 -12.02
CA ASP A 231 -18.54 16.56 -11.49
C ASP A 231 -18.19 16.49 -10.00
N LEU A 232 -18.99 15.74 -9.23
CA LEU A 232 -18.77 15.51 -7.81
C LEU A 232 -17.43 14.83 -7.51
N ARG A 233 -17.05 13.83 -8.33
CA ARG A 233 -15.74 13.16 -8.24
C ARG A 233 -14.59 14.12 -8.53
N THR A 234 -14.76 14.99 -9.52
CA THR A 234 -13.78 16.02 -9.88
C THR A 234 -13.61 17.01 -8.73
N ALA A 235 -14.70 17.47 -8.13
CA ALA A 235 -14.68 18.34 -6.96
C ALA A 235 -13.98 17.69 -5.74
N GLU A 236 -14.25 16.42 -5.43
CA GLU A 236 -13.53 15.70 -4.37
C GLU A 236 -12.03 15.56 -4.65
N TRP A 237 -11.67 15.35 -5.92
CA TRP A 237 -10.27 15.28 -6.32
C TRP A 237 -9.60 16.64 -6.15
N LEU A 238 -10.21 17.76 -6.57
CA LEU A 238 -9.68 19.12 -6.38
C LEU A 238 -9.41 19.41 -4.90
N ASP A 239 -10.34 19.04 -4.00
CA ASP A 239 -10.16 19.18 -2.55
C ASP A 239 -8.94 18.40 -2.01
N ARG A 240 -8.71 17.19 -2.53
CA ARG A 240 -7.55 16.36 -2.19
C ARG A 240 -6.27 16.92 -2.78
N ALA A 241 -6.34 17.43 -4.00
CA ALA A 241 -5.22 17.95 -4.76
C ALA A 241 -4.69 19.26 -4.17
N ASP A 242 -5.57 20.16 -3.76
CA ASP A 242 -5.22 21.33 -2.94
C ASP A 242 -4.63 20.93 -1.58
N GLY A 243 -5.17 19.88 -0.97
CA GLY A 243 -4.59 19.27 0.23
C GLY A 243 -3.15 18.80 0.03
N ALA A 244 -2.89 18.13 -1.09
CA ALA A 244 -1.59 17.60 -1.44
C ALA A 244 -0.60 18.72 -1.78
N LEU A 245 -1.02 19.75 -2.52
CA LEU A 245 -0.19 20.93 -2.83
C LEU A 245 0.21 21.71 -1.57
N ARG A 246 -0.77 22.06 -0.71
CA ARG A 246 -0.49 22.71 0.58
C ARG A 246 0.44 21.87 1.46
N GLY A 247 0.28 20.55 1.36
CA GLY A 247 1.04 19.57 2.12
C GLY A 247 2.28 19.03 1.43
N ILE A 248 2.72 19.60 0.29
CA ILE A 248 3.64 18.91 -0.63
C ILE A 248 4.94 18.50 0.02
N LYS A 249 5.42 19.24 1.03
CA LYS A 249 6.65 18.96 1.80
C LYS A 249 6.48 18.02 2.99
N THR A 250 5.26 17.86 3.51
CA THR A 250 5.03 17.22 4.83
C THR A 250 4.10 16.02 4.80
N VAL A 251 3.19 15.95 3.82
CA VAL A 251 2.26 14.84 3.65
C VAL A 251 3.01 13.59 3.19
N ASP A 252 2.49 12.41 3.46
CA ASP A 252 3.06 11.16 2.97
C ASP A 252 3.15 11.14 1.43
N LEU A 253 4.30 10.76 0.88
CA LEU A 253 4.51 10.59 -0.57
C LEU A 253 3.54 9.58 -1.18
N ARG A 254 3.12 8.54 -0.43
CA ARG A 254 2.11 7.57 -0.87
C ARG A 254 0.75 8.24 -1.10
N ASP A 255 0.34 9.12 -0.19
CA ASP A 255 -0.94 9.81 -0.29
C ASP A 255 -0.92 10.79 -1.48
N ILE A 256 0.19 11.52 -1.69
CA ILE A 256 0.36 12.41 -2.85
C ILE A 256 0.32 11.61 -4.16
N ARG A 257 1.02 10.47 -4.25
CA ARG A 257 0.99 9.59 -5.42
C ARG A 257 -0.43 9.09 -5.71
N SER A 258 -1.19 8.72 -4.67
CA SER A 258 -2.60 8.32 -4.83
C SER A 258 -3.45 9.44 -5.43
N VAL A 259 -3.21 10.70 -5.06
CA VAL A 259 -3.93 11.84 -5.66
C VAL A 259 -3.54 12.06 -7.12
N ILE A 260 -2.25 11.94 -7.45
CA ILE A 260 -1.76 12.04 -8.83
C ILE A 260 -2.42 10.96 -9.71
N VAL A 261 -2.42 9.70 -9.27
CA VAL A 261 -3.07 8.61 -10.02
C VAL A 261 -4.57 8.82 -10.14
N ALA A 262 -5.22 9.33 -9.08
CA ALA A 262 -6.66 9.61 -9.12
C ALA A 262 -7.05 10.70 -10.14
N SER A 263 -6.10 11.53 -10.59
CA SER A 263 -6.37 12.55 -11.61
C SER A 263 -6.77 11.98 -12.97
N GLU A 264 -6.39 10.74 -13.26
CA GLU A 264 -6.71 10.05 -14.52
C GLU A 264 -8.18 9.59 -14.57
N ASN A 265 -8.84 9.50 -13.41
CA ASN A 265 -10.21 8.99 -13.25
C ASN A 265 -11.26 10.10 -13.01
N VAL A 266 -10.89 11.37 -13.15
CA VAL A 266 -11.80 12.52 -13.04
C VAL A 266 -11.96 13.22 -14.37
N GLN A 267 -12.86 14.20 -14.45
CA GLN A 267 -13.08 14.93 -15.70
C GLN A 267 -11.81 15.68 -16.14
N LYS A 268 -11.52 15.60 -17.44
CA LYS A 268 -10.30 16.16 -18.03
C LYS A 268 -10.55 17.61 -18.45
N ASN A 269 -10.37 18.52 -17.52
CA ASN A 269 -10.44 19.96 -17.74
C ASN A 269 -9.05 20.59 -17.58
N ASP A 270 -8.85 21.80 -18.09
CA ASP A 270 -7.53 22.46 -18.07
C ASP A 270 -7.03 22.72 -16.64
N GLU A 271 -7.94 23.01 -15.71
CA GLU A 271 -7.61 23.13 -14.28
C GLU A 271 -7.07 21.82 -13.71
N VAL A 272 -7.72 20.69 -14.02
CA VAL A 272 -7.31 19.35 -13.56
C VAL A 272 -5.94 19.00 -14.14
N ARG A 273 -5.73 19.25 -15.44
CA ARG A 273 -4.44 19.02 -16.11
C ARG A 273 -3.33 19.85 -15.46
N SER A 274 -3.54 21.17 -15.35
CA SER A 274 -2.57 22.10 -14.75
C SER A 274 -2.21 21.71 -13.32
N LEU A 275 -3.21 21.37 -12.51
CA LEU A 275 -3.00 21.02 -11.11
C LEU A 275 -2.33 19.65 -10.95
N ALA A 276 -2.68 18.67 -11.78
CA ALA A 276 -2.02 17.38 -11.82
C ALA A 276 -0.54 17.50 -12.23
N GLU A 277 -0.20 18.35 -13.19
CA GLU A 277 1.18 18.64 -13.59
C GLU A 277 1.97 19.29 -12.45
N LYS A 278 1.43 20.33 -11.82
CA LYS A 278 2.03 20.97 -10.64
C LYS A 278 2.28 19.97 -9.52
N LEU A 279 1.34 19.05 -9.28
CA LEU A 279 1.50 17.99 -8.29
C LEU A 279 2.60 16.99 -8.68
N LYS A 280 2.68 16.57 -9.94
CA LYS A 280 3.73 15.68 -10.46
C LYS A 280 5.10 16.32 -10.30
N GLU A 281 5.25 17.58 -10.71
CA GLU A 281 6.49 18.33 -10.60
C GLU A 281 6.92 18.49 -9.13
N GLY A 282 6.01 18.93 -8.25
CA GLY A 282 6.27 19.07 -6.83
C GLY A 282 6.60 17.75 -6.14
N PHE A 283 5.93 16.66 -6.54
CA PHE A 283 6.20 15.32 -6.05
C PHE A 283 7.60 14.85 -6.44
N ASN A 284 7.99 14.99 -7.72
CA ASN A 284 9.32 14.58 -8.20
C ASN A 284 10.43 15.39 -7.52
N LYS A 285 10.28 16.72 -7.47
CA LYS A 285 11.23 17.61 -6.76
C LYS A 285 11.43 17.19 -5.31
N ARG A 286 10.34 16.81 -4.62
CA ARG A 286 10.43 16.34 -3.25
C ARG A 286 11.10 14.98 -3.16
N VAL A 287 10.75 14.02 -4.01
CA VAL A 287 11.39 12.70 -4.03
C VAL A 287 12.90 12.83 -4.18
N ASP A 288 13.36 13.66 -5.12
CA ASP A 288 14.78 13.90 -5.35
C ASP A 288 15.46 14.55 -4.14
N THR A 289 14.79 15.51 -3.50
CA THR A 289 15.29 16.19 -2.31
C THR A 289 15.39 15.23 -1.12
N ASP A 290 14.32 14.48 -0.84
CA ASP A 290 14.26 13.51 0.24
C ASP A 290 15.30 12.39 0.03
N GLN A 291 15.53 11.98 -1.22
CA GLN A 291 16.57 11.01 -1.59
C GLN A 291 17.98 11.56 -1.35
N LYS A 292 18.27 12.79 -1.80
CA LYS A 292 19.56 13.44 -1.54
C LYS A 292 19.82 13.58 -0.03
N ASN A 293 18.81 13.95 0.74
CA ASN A 293 18.91 14.08 2.19
C ASN A 293 19.13 12.73 2.87
N TRP A 294 18.40 11.70 2.45
CA TRP A 294 18.57 10.34 2.96
C TRP A 294 19.97 9.79 2.67
N LEU A 295 20.48 9.94 1.45
CA LEU A 295 21.86 9.53 1.11
C LEU A 295 22.88 10.27 1.98
N LYS A 296 22.73 11.58 2.14
CA LYS A 296 23.58 12.38 3.03
C LYS A 296 23.55 11.88 4.46
N GLU A 297 22.37 11.55 5.00
CA GLU A 297 22.23 11.03 6.37
C GLU A 297 22.88 9.64 6.53
N VAL A 298 22.72 8.75 5.55
CA VAL A 298 23.38 7.43 5.57
C VAL A 298 24.89 7.59 5.55
N ILE A 299 25.43 8.43 4.65
CA ILE A 299 26.87 8.69 4.52
C ILE A 299 27.43 9.32 5.79
N SER A 300 26.79 10.36 6.34
CA SER A 300 27.28 11.03 7.54
C SER A 300 27.24 10.11 8.75
N THR A 301 26.16 9.33 8.90
CA THR A 301 26.03 8.36 10.00
C THR A 301 27.10 7.28 9.92
N LEU A 302 27.44 6.83 8.71
CA LEU A 302 28.51 5.86 8.49
C LEU A 302 29.89 6.45 8.83
N LYS A 303 30.18 7.68 8.37
CA LYS A 303 31.44 8.40 8.68
C LYS A 303 31.66 8.63 10.17
N GLU A 304 30.58 8.80 10.93
CA GLU A 304 30.63 8.91 12.40
C GLU A 304 30.83 7.55 13.11
N GLY A 305 31.01 6.44 12.37
CA GLY A 305 31.21 5.10 12.93
C GLY A 305 29.93 4.46 13.48
N ARG A 306 28.75 5.04 13.23
CA ARG A 306 27.47 4.53 13.75
C ARG A 306 26.87 3.45 12.83
N VAL A 307 27.59 2.34 12.66
CA VAL A 307 27.30 1.26 11.69
C VAL A 307 25.85 0.74 11.79
N VAL A 308 25.37 0.38 12.98
CA VAL A 308 23.99 -0.13 13.17
C VAL A 308 22.93 0.88 12.69
N ARG A 309 23.15 2.17 12.95
CA ARG A 309 22.22 3.22 12.53
C ARG A 309 22.27 3.41 11.02
N ALA A 310 23.47 3.41 10.42
CA ALA A 310 23.65 3.51 8.98
C ALA A 310 22.95 2.35 8.25
N LEU A 311 23.13 1.11 8.73
CA LEU A 311 22.44 -0.08 8.20
C LEU A 311 20.92 0.06 8.27
N ARG A 312 20.37 0.49 9.42
CA ARG A 312 18.92 0.70 9.56
C ARG A 312 18.39 1.80 8.63
N LEU A 313 19.11 2.90 8.47
CA LEU A 313 18.74 3.98 7.54
C LEU A 313 18.79 3.51 6.08
N SER A 314 19.80 2.73 5.72
CA SER A 314 19.99 2.19 4.36
C SER A 314 18.83 1.32 3.87
N SER A 315 18.10 0.68 4.79
CA SER A 315 16.92 -0.15 4.49
C SER A 315 15.62 0.63 4.24
N ARG A 316 15.65 1.97 4.38
CA ARG A 316 14.45 2.82 4.39
C ARG A 316 14.54 3.95 3.36
N PRO A 317 14.64 3.65 2.06
CA PRO A 317 14.67 4.68 1.04
C PRO A 317 13.32 5.44 1.00
N PRO A 318 13.31 6.74 0.65
CA PRO A 318 12.07 7.51 0.46
C PRO A 318 11.11 6.89 -0.57
N LYS A 319 11.67 6.23 -1.59
CA LYS A 319 10.95 5.49 -2.62
C LYS A 319 11.44 4.04 -2.64
N ALA A 320 10.50 3.09 -2.57
CA ALA A 320 10.82 1.68 -2.68
C ALA A 320 11.52 1.37 -4.02
N GLY A 321 12.53 0.49 -3.96
CA GLY A 321 13.33 0.11 -5.13
C GLY A 321 14.39 1.11 -5.56
N PHE A 322 14.62 2.20 -4.80
CA PHE A 322 15.74 3.08 -5.08
C PHE A 322 17.06 2.44 -4.61
N PRO A 323 18.01 2.11 -5.52
CA PRO A 323 19.26 1.47 -5.14
C PRO A 323 20.20 2.45 -4.45
N LEU A 324 21.02 1.96 -3.54
CA LEU A 324 22.14 2.74 -3.01
C LEU A 324 23.26 2.81 -4.07
N PRO A 325 24.01 3.93 -4.15
CA PRO A 325 25.21 4.00 -4.98
C PRO A 325 26.22 2.90 -4.60
N GLU A 326 26.92 2.36 -5.58
CA GLU A 326 27.81 1.22 -5.39
C GLU A 326 28.95 1.52 -4.41
N ASP A 327 29.55 2.71 -4.50
CA ASP A 327 30.58 3.16 -3.55
C ASP A 327 30.08 3.13 -2.10
N LEU A 328 28.84 3.57 -1.88
CA LEU A 328 28.24 3.58 -0.55
C LEU A 328 27.90 2.17 -0.07
N LEU A 329 27.49 1.27 -0.97
CA LEU A 329 27.31 -0.14 -0.63
C LEU A 329 28.64 -0.79 -0.22
N ASN A 330 29.73 -0.47 -0.92
CA ASN A 330 31.06 -0.97 -0.60
C ASN A 330 31.53 -0.46 0.77
N SER A 331 31.45 0.86 1.02
CA SER A 331 31.80 1.43 2.34
C SER A 331 30.92 0.89 3.47
N LEU A 332 29.62 0.67 3.24
CA LEU A 332 28.72 0.06 4.23
C LEU A 332 29.12 -1.39 4.50
N THR A 333 29.48 -2.15 3.47
CA THR A 333 29.89 -3.55 3.59
C THR A 333 31.19 -3.66 4.37
N GLU A 334 32.21 -2.90 4.00
CA GLU A 334 33.52 -2.87 4.66
C GLU A 334 33.39 -2.52 6.15
N ALA A 335 32.72 -1.42 6.48
CA ALA A 335 32.50 -1.02 7.86
C ALA A 335 31.67 -2.04 8.66
N THR A 336 30.76 -2.77 8.00
CA THR A 336 29.98 -3.83 8.66
C THR A 336 30.82 -5.07 8.91
N ASN A 337 31.68 -5.46 7.96
CA ASN A 337 32.59 -6.59 8.11
C ASN A 337 33.58 -6.33 9.25
N GLU A 338 34.18 -5.14 9.31
CA GLU A 338 35.08 -4.73 10.39
C GLU A 338 34.37 -4.68 11.76
N ALA A 339 33.13 -4.18 11.81
CA ALA A 339 32.35 -4.13 13.03
C ALA A 339 31.89 -5.51 13.53
N LEU A 340 31.91 -6.53 12.67
CA LEU A 340 31.66 -7.93 13.00
C LEU A 340 33.00 -8.67 13.20
N SER A 341 33.70 -8.32 14.28
CA SER A 341 34.95 -8.98 14.70
C SER A 341 34.77 -9.82 15.97
N ALA A 342 35.75 -10.68 16.27
CA ALA A 342 35.72 -11.59 17.41
C ALA A 342 35.81 -10.87 18.78
N ASP A 343 36.39 -9.67 18.82
CA ASP A 343 36.64 -8.89 20.05
C ASP A 343 35.43 -8.06 20.48
N VAL A 344 34.38 -8.01 19.64
CA VAL A 344 33.15 -7.27 19.94
C VAL A 344 32.25 -8.07 20.88
N THR A 345 31.60 -7.38 21.82
CA THR A 345 30.64 -8.01 22.73
C THR A 345 29.51 -8.71 21.97
N GLN A 346 29.13 -9.91 22.40
CA GLN A 346 28.15 -10.75 21.70
C GLN A 346 26.80 -10.04 21.48
N SER A 347 26.35 -9.22 22.44
CA SER A 347 25.13 -8.40 22.31
C SER A 347 25.23 -7.36 21.18
N ARG A 348 26.38 -6.68 21.08
CA ARG A 348 26.64 -5.71 20.00
C ARG A 348 26.78 -6.41 18.66
N TRP A 349 27.51 -7.53 18.62
CA TRP A 349 27.67 -8.36 17.43
C TRP A 349 26.31 -8.79 16.89
N GLY A 350 25.42 -9.34 17.74
CA GLY A 350 24.07 -9.75 17.35
C GLY A 350 23.21 -8.58 16.85
N THR A 351 23.36 -7.39 17.45
CA THR A 351 22.65 -6.18 17.01
C THR A 351 23.10 -5.74 15.60
N ILE A 352 24.39 -5.82 15.31
CA ILE A 352 24.95 -5.49 13.99
C ILE A 352 24.48 -6.53 12.96
N ALA A 353 24.58 -7.82 13.28
CA ALA A 353 24.14 -8.89 12.39
C ALA A 353 22.65 -8.80 12.05
N GLU A 354 21.79 -8.50 13.03
CA GLU A 354 20.37 -8.25 12.78
C GLU A 354 20.16 -7.03 11.87
N ALA A 355 20.86 -5.93 12.11
CA ALA A 355 20.74 -4.75 11.25
C ALA A 355 21.23 -5.01 9.82
N ALA A 356 22.32 -5.77 9.67
CA ALA A 356 22.90 -6.15 8.38
C ALA A 356 21.92 -7.02 7.58
N ALA A 357 21.25 -7.99 8.21
CA ALA A 357 20.30 -8.88 7.55
C ALA A 357 19.05 -8.20 6.96
N PHE A 358 18.74 -6.97 7.39
CA PHE A 358 17.66 -6.16 6.82
C PHE A 358 18.15 -4.98 5.97
N SER A 359 19.47 -4.85 5.80
CA SER A 359 20.09 -3.82 4.95
C SER A 359 20.26 -4.33 3.52
N PRO A 360 20.33 -3.44 2.51
CA PRO A 360 20.65 -3.84 1.13
C PRO A 360 22.00 -4.55 0.95
N VAL A 361 22.93 -4.47 1.91
CA VAL A 361 24.25 -5.14 1.85
C VAL A 361 24.25 -6.56 2.43
N HIS A 362 23.11 -7.12 2.85
CA HIS A 362 23.04 -8.42 3.54
C HIS A 362 23.80 -9.56 2.84
N ASP A 363 23.73 -9.64 1.51
CA ASP A 363 24.42 -10.67 0.73
C ASP A 363 25.94 -10.43 0.58
N ARG A 364 26.40 -9.19 0.82
CA ARG A 364 27.80 -8.78 0.68
C ARG A 364 28.61 -8.90 1.98
N VAL A 365 27.94 -9.02 3.11
CA VAL A 365 28.57 -9.01 4.43
C VAL A 365 29.24 -10.37 4.70
N ILE A 366 30.53 -10.31 5.01
CA ILE A 366 31.36 -11.44 5.44
C ILE A 366 32.06 -11.01 6.74
N PRO A 367 31.60 -11.50 7.91
CA PRO A 367 32.19 -11.15 9.19
C PRO A 367 33.70 -11.42 9.21
N VAL A 368 34.50 -10.46 9.70
CA VAL A 368 35.95 -10.62 9.92
C VAL A 368 36.20 -11.67 11.01
N GLY A 369 35.34 -11.72 12.03
CA GLY A 369 35.45 -12.69 13.11
C GLY A 369 34.14 -12.98 13.81
N VAL A 370 34.09 -14.15 14.45
CA VAL A 370 32.95 -14.60 15.26
C VAL A 370 33.38 -14.64 16.73
N PRO A 371 32.54 -14.18 17.67
CA PRO A 371 32.85 -14.26 19.10
C PRO A 371 33.09 -15.70 19.55
N LYS A 372 34.10 -15.91 20.40
CA LYS A 372 34.36 -17.21 21.02
C LYS A 372 33.19 -17.59 21.94
N ASN A 373 32.75 -18.85 21.88
CA ASN A 373 31.66 -19.40 22.70
C ASN A 373 30.37 -18.54 22.64
N PRO A 374 29.65 -18.52 21.50
CA PRO A 374 28.44 -17.72 21.34
C PRO A 374 27.34 -18.19 22.30
N ASN A 375 26.70 -17.24 22.98
CA ASN A 375 25.60 -17.51 23.91
C ASN A 375 24.28 -17.82 23.17
N ASP A 376 23.32 -18.39 23.89
CA ASP A 376 22.02 -18.77 23.33
C ASP A 376 21.25 -17.60 22.70
N GLU A 377 21.41 -16.38 23.21
CA GLU A 377 20.76 -15.19 22.67
C GLU A 377 21.28 -14.85 21.27
N LEU A 378 22.60 -14.85 21.09
CA LEU A 378 23.25 -14.62 19.81
C LEU A 378 22.85 -15.70 18.81
N LEU A 379 22.84 -16.97 19.24
CA LEU A 379 22.43 -18.09 18.39
C LEU A 379 20.96 -17.98 17.95
N LYS A 380 20.05 -17.56 18.84
CA LYS A 380 18.65 -17.27 18.47
C LYS A 380 18.55 -16.16 17.42
N ILE A 381 19.37 -15.11 17.53
CA ILE A 381 19.42 -14.04 16.52
C ILE A 381 19.90 -14.60 15.18
N ILE A 382 21.00 -15.35 15.17
CA ILE A 382 21.57 -15.97 13.96
C ILE A 382 20.56 -16.88 13.26
N ARG A 383 19.87 -17.76 14.00
CA ARG A 383 18.81 -18.62 13.43
C ARG A 383 17.72 -17.81 12.74
N ARG A 384 17.26 -16.74 13.38
CA ARG A 384 16.21 -15.87 12.84
C ARG A 384 16.62 -15.16 11.55
N ILE A 385 17.90 -14.78 11.42
CA ILE A 385 18.40 -14.07 10.23
C ILE A 385 19.01 -15.00 9.17
N SER A 386 19.14 -16.29 9.43
CA SER A 386 19.83 -17.26 8.55
C SER A 386 19.35 -17.25 7.10
N SER A 387 18.03 -17.16 6.88
CA SER A 387 17.44 -17.07 5.53
C SER A 387 17.72 -15.74 4.81
N LYS A 388 18.01 -14.68 5.56
CA LYS A 388 18.22 -13.32 5.04
C LYS A 388 19.68 -12.94 4.91
N ALA A 389 20.58 -13.55 5.68
CA ALA A 389 22.01 -13.27 5.65
C ALA A 389 22.78 -14.59 5.78
N PRO A 390 22.72 -15.46 4.76
CA PRO A 390 23.33 -16.79 4.83
C PRO A 390 24.84 -16.74 5.01
N SER A 391 25.52 -15.75 4.41
CA SER A 391 26.96 -15.53 4.55
C SER A 391 27.39 -15.31 6.01
N ILE A 392 26.57 -14.62 6.80
CA ILE A 392 26.80 -14.39 8.24
C ILE A 392 26.55 -15.69 9.02
N ALA A 393 25.44 -16.37 8.74
CA ALA A 393 25.05 -17.58 9.43
C ALA A 393 26.06 -18.73 9.21
N ASN A 394 26.59 -18.87 8.00
CA ASN A 394 27.55 -19.92 7.65
C ASN A 394 28.89 -19.84 8.41
N LYS A 395 29.18 -18.73 9.10
CA LYS A 395 30.34 -18.60 9.99
C LYS A 395 30.14 -19.27 11.35
N PHE A 396 28.93 -19.72 11.66
CA PHE A 396 28.59 -20.48 12.86
C PHE A 396 28.38 -21.95 12.51
N ASP A 397 28.64 -22.84 13.46
CA ASP A 397 28.48 -24.27 13.26
C ASP A 397 27.05 -24.64 12.85
N SER A 398 26.94 -25.42 11.77
CA SER A 398 25.65 -25.81 11.17
C SER A 398 24.73 -26.59 12.10
N SER A 399 25.28 -27.28 13.11
CA SER A 399 24.54 -27.99 14.17
C SER A 399 23.78 -27.04 15.09
N VAL A 400 24.25 -25.80 15.23
CA VAL A 400 23.70 -24.79 16.13
C VAL A 400 22.58 -23.98 15.45
N ILE A 401 22.48 -24.03 14.11
CA ILE A 401 21.50 -23.26 13.32
C ILE A 401 20.22 -24.06 13.04
N LYS A 402 20.29 -25.41 13.06
CA LYS A 402 19.20 -26.33 12.65
C LYS A 402 18.17 -26.69 13.74
N GLN A 403 18.00 -25.91 14.80
CA GLN A 403 16.98 -26.16 15.84
C GLN A 403 15.90 -25.09 15.91
#